data_AF-A0A5C3QCW0-F1
#
_entry.id   AF-A0A5C3QCW0-F1
#
_cell.length_a   1.000
_cell.length_b   1.000
_cell.length_c   1.000
_cell.angle_alpha   90.00
_cell.angle_beta   90.00
_cell.angle_gamma   90.00
#
_symmetry.space_group_name_H-M   'P 1'
#
loop_
_entity.id
_entity.type
_entity.pdbx_description
1 polymer ?
#
loop_
_entity_poly.entity_id
_entity_poly.type
_entity_poly.pdbx_seq_one_letter_code
_entity_poly.pdbx_strand_id
1 'polypeptide(L)'
;MITLYEFPSCLPNQIPVSLFTTLVRCALTYRQLPFHTDFVRIQHLEALVQRIGVKPTATHPDDSLKYTVPIIADKLNSDDSTPPTVISDLVVILVYLENTYHYSVSNHCPAPLQLTYL
;
A
#
# COMPACT_ATOMS: atom_id res chain seq x y z
N MET A 1 5.84 -9.13 5.35
CA MET A 1 4.43 -9.12 4.91
C MET A 1 3.99 -7.67 4.79
N ILE A 2 3.39 -7.30 3.65
CA ILE A 2 2.93 -5.94 3.40
C ILE A 2 1.47 -5.79 3.85
N THR A 3 1.19 -4.76 4.62
CA THR A 3 -0.18 -4.29 4.90
C THR A 3 -0.50 -3.14 3.96
N LEU A 4 -1.57 -3.25 3.17
CA LEU A 4 -2.10 -2.16 2.35
C LEU A 4 -3.30 -1.53 3.07
N TYR A 5 -3.16 -0.30 3.54
CA TYR A 5 -4.27 0.47 4.10
C TYR A 5 -5.00 1.24 3.01
N GLU A 6 -6.32 1.12 3.00
CA GLU A 6 -7.19 1.82 2.06
C GLU A 6 -8.58 2.08 2.63
N PHE A 7 -9.40 2.86 1.92
CA PHE A 7 -10.78 3.09 2.33
C PHE A 7 -11.70 1.98 1.85
N PRO A 8 -12.65 1.52 2.69
CA PRO A 8 -13.66 0.56 2.26
C PRO A 8 -14.58 1.21 1.21
N SER A 9 -15.12 0.38 0.33
CA SER A 9 -16.23 0.77 -0.55
C SER A 9 -17.51 0.05 -0.14
N CYS A 10 -18.65 0.59 -0.57
CA CYS A 10 -19.95 -0.08 -0.43
C CYS A 10 -20.21 -1.11 -1.54
N LEU A 11 -19.22 -1.41 -2.39
CA LEU A 11 -19.34 -2.41 -3.45
C LEU A 11 -19.25 -3.83 -2.86
N PRO A 12 -19.81 -4.85 -3.55
CA PRO A 12 -19.59 -6.24 -3.18
C PRO A 12 -18.09 -6.53 -3.01
N ASN A 13 -17.73 -7.29 -1.99
CA ASN A 13 -16.34 -7.65 -1.65
C ASN A 13 -15.41 -6.46 -1.32
N GLN A 14 -15.96 -5.27 -1.01
CA GLN A 14 -15.17 -4.08 -0.65
C GLN A 14 -14.10 -3.72 -1.70
N ILE A 15 -14.46 -3.83 -2.99
CA ILE A 15 -13.56 -3.53 -4.11
C ILE A 15 -12.99 -2.11 -3.94
N PRO A 16 -11.67 -1.91 -4.10
CA PRO A 16 -11.06 -0.58 -4.04
C PRO A 16 -11.69 0.39 -5.03
N VAL A 17 -12.03 1.60 -4.57
CA VAL A 17 -12.56 2.67 -5.44
C VAL A 17 -11.55 3.78 -5.72
N SER A 18 -10.42 3.80 -5.00
CA SER A 18 -9.34 4.77 -5.21
C SER A 18 -8.44 4.32 -6.36
N LEU A 19 -8.28 5.15 -7.40
CA LEU A 19 -7.36 4.90 -8.51
C LEU A 19 -5.93 4.66 -8.02
N PHE A 20 -5.46 5.45 -7.05
CA PHE A 20 -4.11 5.32 -6.49
C PHE A 20 -3.93 3.99 -5.76
N THR A 21 -4.94 3.56 -5.01
CA THR A 21 -4.91 2.26 -4.32
C THR A 21 -4.92 1.10 -5.32
N THR A 22 -5.75 1.18 -6.37
CA THR A 22 -5.79 0.18 -7.43
C THR A 22 -4.42 0.03 -8.10
N LEU A 23 -3.71 1.12 -8.37
CA LEU A 23 -2.37 1.08 -8.96
C LEU A 23 -1.34 0.41 -8.03
N VAL A 24 -1.35 0.72 -6.73
CA VAL A 24 -0.48 0.03 -5.75
C VAL A 24 -0.82 -1.45 -5.67
N ARG A 25 -2.10 -1.81 -5.63
CA ARG A 25 -2.56 -3.21 -5.64
C ARG A 25 -2.08 -3.94 -6.89
N CYS A 26 -2.21 -3.33 -8.07
CA CYS A 26 -1.70 -3.89 -9.31
C CYS A 26 -0.18 -4.10 -9.25
N ALA A 27 0.58 -3.14 -8.72
CA ALA A 27 2.03 -3.28 -8.57
C ALA A 27 2.42 -4.44 -7.64
N LEU A 28 1.76 -4.56 -6.49
CA LEU A 28 1.98 -5.68 -5.55
C LEU A 28 1.65 -7.03 -6.20
N THR A 29 0.49 -7.15 -6.84
CA THR A 29 0.05 -8.37 -7.53
C THR A 29 0.97 -8.72 -8.70
N TYR A 30 1.34 -7.75 -9.54
CA TYR A 30 2.23 -7.96 -10.68
C TYR A 30 3.62 -8.48 -10.23
N ARG A 31 4.12 -7.95 -9.11
CA ARG A 31 5.37 -8.40 -8.49
C ARG A 31 5.24 -9.66 -7.64
N GLN A 32 4.03 -10.23 -7.53
CA GLN A 32 3.72 -11.40 -6.69
C GLN A 32 4.14 -11.21 -5.22
N LEU A 33 4.07 -9.98 -4.71
CA LEU A 33 4.38 -9.68 -3.32
C LEU A 33 3.17 -10.04 -2.44
N PRO A 34 3.33 -10.84 -1.37
CA PRO A 34 2.22 -11.16 -0.48
C PRO A 34 1.83 -9.93 0.35
N PHE A 35 0.55 -9.57 0.28
CA PHE A 35 -0.01 -8.47 1.06
C PHE A 35 -1.41 -8.79 1.57
N HIS A 36 -1.81 -8.16 2.66
CA HIS A 36 -3.20 -8.11 3.12
C HIS A 36 -3.71 -6.68 3.06
N THR A 37 -5.03 -6.53 3.00
CA THR A 37 -5.70 -5.23 2.95
C THR A 37 -6.36 -4.93 4.28
N ASP A 38 -6.05 -3.78 4.87
CA ASP A 38 -6.71 -3.26 6.06
C ASP A 38 -7.55 -2.04 5.68
N PHE A 39 -8.87 -2.19 5.78
CA PHE A 39 -9.79 -1.11 5.50
C PHE A 39 -9.87 -0.14 6.69
N VAL A 40 -9.55 1.12 6.44
CA VAL A 40 -9.66 2.21 7.40
C VAL A 40 -10.82 3.11 6.99
N ARG A 41 -11.69 3.47 7.93
CA ARG A 41 -12.71 4.50 7.66
C ARG A 41 -12.04 5.87 7.66
N ILE A 42 -12.47 6.78 6.78
CA ILE A 42 -11.90 8.13 6.64
C ILE A 42 -11.76 8.84 8.00
N GLN A 43 -12.80 8.79 8.83
CA GLN A 43 -12.81 9.39 10.18
C GLN A 43 -11.80 8.81 11.18
N HIS A 44 -11.22 7.64 10.90
CA HIS A 44 -10.18 7.01 11.72
C HIS A 44 -8.79 7.07 11.07
N LEU A 45 -8.66 7.71 9.91
CA LEU A 45 -7.37 7.79 9.21
C LEU A 45 -6.34 8.52 10.07
N GLU A 46 -6.73 9.62 10.71
CA GLU A 46 -5.81 10.42 11.53
C GLU A 46 -5.25 9.63 12.72
N ALA A 47 -6.11 8.90 13.44
CA ALA A 47 -5.68 8.02 14.53
C ALA A 47 -4.77 6.89 14.02
N LEU A 48 -5.07 6.33 12.84
CA LEU A 48 -4.22 5.33 12.20
C LEU A 48 -2.84 5.88 11.89
N VAL A 49 -2.73 7.02 11.19
CA VAL A 49 -1.45 7.58 10.73
C VAL A 49 -0.54 7.99 11.88
N GLN A 50 -1.11 8.49 12.99
CA GLN A 50 -0.37 8.76 14.22
C GLN A 50 0.20 7.47 14.82
N ARG A 51 -0.61 6.40 14.87
CA ARG A 51 -0.20 5.10 15.42
C ARG A 51 0.92 4.44 14.60
N ILE A 52 0.82 4.49 13.27
CA ILE A 52 1.79 3.84 12.37
C ILE A 52 2.97 4.75 12.01
N GLY A 53 2.94 6.03 12.40
CA GLY A 53 4.05 6.97 12.21
C GLY A 53 4.33 7.33 10.75
N VAL A 54 3.32 7.33 9.87
CA VAL A 54 3.52 7.70 8.46
C VAL A 54 3.64 9.21 8.30
N LYS A 55 4.46 9.65 7.34
CA LYS A 55 4.59 11.06 6.99
C LYS A 55 3.32 11.55 6.26
N PRO A 56 2.93 12.82 6.43
CA PRO A 56 1.85 13.41 5.62
C PRO A 56 2.25 13.47 4.15
N THR A 57 1.27 13.39 3.26
CA THR A 57 1.51 13.48 1.80
C THR A 57 1.50 14.91 1.30
N ALA A 58 0.86 15.83 2.03
CA ALA A 58 0.89 17.26 1.76
C ALA A 58 0.46 18.05 3.01
N THR A 59 0.25 19.34 2.82
CA THR A 59 -0.37 20.24 3.80
C THR A 59 -1.66 20.79 3.19
N HIS A 60 -2.71 20.95 3.99
CA HIS A 60 -3.92 21.67 3.61
C HIS A 60 -3.66 23.19 3.55
N PRO A 61 -4.55 23.99 2.92
CA PRO A 61 -4.40 25.45 2.87
C PRO A 61 -4.44 26.15 4.24
N ASP A 62 -4.93 25.46 5.28
CA ASP A 62 -4.98 25.94 6.67
C ASP A 62 -3.77 25.46 7.51
N ASP A 63 -2.70 25.02 6.85
CA ASP A 63 -1.47 24.47 7.42
C ASP A 63 -1.62 23.13 8.17
N SER A 64 -2.83 22.54 8.20
CA SER A 64 -3.02 21.21 8.78
C SER A 64 -2.40 20.11 7.90
N LEU A 65 -1.89 19.05 8.53
CA LEU A 65 -1.24 17.95 7.81
C LEU A 65 -2.26 17.11 7.04
N LYS A 66 -2.00 16.90 5.75
CA LYS A 66 -2.85 16.08 4.89
C LYS A 66 -2.33 14.65 4.83
N TYR A 67 -3.22 13.70 5.12
CA TYR A 67 -2.95 12.27 5.01
C TYR A 67 -3.88 11.63 3.98
N THR A 68 -3.37 10.63 3.27
CA THR A 68 -4.08 9.97 2.17
C THR A 68 -3.78 8.47 2.15
N VAL A 69 -4.68 7.71 1.52
CA VAL A 69 -4.42 6.33 1.10
C VAL A 69 -4.08 6.31 -0.40
N PRO A 70 -3.34 5.30 -0.91
CA PRO A 70 -2.83 4.12 -0.22
C PRO A 70 -1.70 4.43 0.76
N ILE A 71 -1.63 3.64 1.82
CA ILE A 71 -0.46 3.55 2.73
C ILE A 71 -0.03 2.09 2.75
N ILE A 72 1.26 1.81 2.66
CA ILE A 72 1.80 0.48 2.93
C ILE A 72 2.56 0.49 4.25
N ALA A 73 2.43 -0.59 5.02
CA ALA A 73 3.35 -0.94 6.10
C ALA A 73 4.01 -2.26 5.75
N ASP A 74 5.32 -2.21 5.51
CA ASP A 74 6.10 -3.36 5.07
C ASP A 74 6.99 -3.89 6.18
N LYS A 75 6.72 -5.11 6.61
CA LYS A 75 7.53 -5.85 7.56
C LYS A 75 8.40 -6.85 6.83
N LEU A 76 9.60 -6.44 6.45
CA LEU A 76 10.56 -7.27 5.69
C LEU A 76 11.11 -8.44 6.50
N ASN A 77 11.40 -8.21 7.79
CA ASN A 77 11.93 -9.23 8.68
C ASN A 77 10.81 -9.88 9.49
N SER A 78 10.91 -11.18 9.73
CA SER A 78 9.98 -11.92 10.60
C SER A 78 10.16 -11.60 12.08
N ASP A 79 11.18 -10.83 12.45
CA ASP A 79 11.42 -10.39 13.82
C ASP A 79 10.46 -9.25 14.20
N ASP A 80 9.78 -9.42 15.34
CA ASP A 80 8.87 -8.42 15.93
C ASP A 80 9.61 -7.21 16.52
N SER A 81 10.95 -7.28 16.67
CA SER A 81 11.75 -6.18 17.24
C SER A 81 11.92 -4.98 16.29
N THR A 82 11.79 -5.20 14.98
CA THR A 82 12.03 -4.15 13.97
C THR A 82 10.70 -3.53 13.54
N PRO A 83 10.54 -2.19 13.64
CA PRO A 83 9.33 -1.53 13.17
C PRO A 83 9.17 -1.66 11.65
N PRO A 84 7.93 -1.73 11.15
CA PRO A 84 7.69 -1.80 9.71
C PRO A 84 8.10 -0.49 9.02
N THR A 85 8.49 -0.58 7.76
CA THR A 85 8.65 0.59 6.89
C THR A 85 7.27 1.06 6.47
N VAL A 86 6.88 2.28 6.85
CA VAL A 86 5.54 2.83 6.58
C VAL A 86 5.61 3.99 5.59
N ILE A 87 4.86 3.86 4.48
CA ILE A 87 4.97 4.77 3.33
C ILE A 87 3.58 5.10 2.80
N SER A 88 3.36 6.39 2.56
CA SER A 88 2.22 6.93 1.82
C SER A 88 2.71 7.63 0.55
N ASP A 89 1.79 7.94 -0.37
CA ASP A 89 2.03 8.47 -1.72
C ASP A 89 2.34 7.38 -2.76
N LEU A 90 1.60 7.41 -3.89
CA LEU A 90 1.71 6.40 -4.95
C LEU A 90 3.13 6.30 -5.51
N VAL A 91 3.75 7.43 -5.85
CA VAL A 91 5.05 7.43 -6.52
C VAL A 91 6.13 6.93 -5.57
N VAL A 92 6.08 7.40 -4.31
CA VAL A 92 7.03 6.97 -3.27
C VAL A 92 6.88 5.47 -2.99
N ILE A 93 5.65 4.96 -2.92
CA ILE A 93 5.38 3.52 -2.77
C ILE A 93 5.98 2.72 -3.93
N LEU A 94 5.74 3.13 -5.18
CA LEU A 94 6.25 2.39 -6.34
C LEU A 94 7.78 2.37 -6.38
N VAL A 95 8.43 3.50 -6.09
CA VAL A 95 9.90 3.59 -5.99
C VAL A 95 10.44 2.70 -4.86
N TYR A 96 9.78 2.69 -3.71
CA TYR A 96 10.15 1.80 -2.61
C TYR A 96 10.06 0.32 -3.01
N LEU A 97 8.96 -0.09 -3.65
CA LEU A 97 8.77 -1.48 -4.08
C LEU A 97 9.83 -1.89 -5.11
N GLU A 98 10.20 -0.99 -6.02
CA GLU A 98 11.27 -1.21 -7.01
C GLU A 98 12.62 -1.45 -6.31
N ASN A 99 13.00 -0.56 -5.40
CA ASN A 99 14.31 -0.59 -4.73
C ASN A 99 14.43 -1.69 -3.67
N THR A 100 13.32 -2.11 -3.07
CA THR A 100 13.33 -3.08 -1.97
C THR A 100 13.27 -4.51 -2.48
N TYR A 101 12.43 -4.74 -3.49
CA TYR A 101 12.17 -6.06 -4.05
C TYR A 101 12.80 -6.16 -5.43
N HIS A 102 14.13 -6.27 -5.45
CA HIS A 102 14.86 -6.56 -6.68
C HIS A 102 14.51 -7.96 -7.18
N TYR A 103 14.31 -8.10 -8.50
CA TYR A 103 14.20 -9.41 -9.12
C TYR A 103 15.54 -10.16 -8.96
N SER A 104 15.55 -11.27 -8.23
CA SER A 104 16.65 -12.22 -8.31
C SER A 104 16.60 -12.90 -9.68
N VAL A 105 17.68 -12.78 -10.46
CA VAL A 105 17.83 -13.26 -11.85
C VAL A 105 17.52 -14.77 -12.03
N SER A 106 17.39 -15.54 -10.96
CA SER A 106 17.07 -16.97 -10.99
C SER A 106 15.58 -17.31 -11.17
N ASN A 107 14.66 -16.35 -11.04
CA ASN A 107 13.23 -16.62 -11.16
C ASN A 107 12.68 -16.00 -12.45
N HIS A 108 12.30 -16.89 -13.36
CA HIS A 108 11.61 -16.65 -14.63
C HIS A 108 10.74 -15.39 -14.63
N CYS A 109 10.78 -14.65 -15.73
CA CYS A 109 9.73 -13.69 -16.10
C CYS A 109 8.36 -14.29 -15.76
N PRO A 110 7.57 -13.71 -14.85
CA PRO A 110 6.29 -14.29 -14.48
C PRO A 110 5.42 -14.33 -15.73
N ALA A 111 4.82 -15.50 -16.00
CA ALA A 111 3.91 -15.67 -17.12
C ALA A 111 2.87 -14.54 -17.10
N PRO A 112 2.52 -13.95 -18.26
CA PRO A 112 1.55 -12.88 -18.32
C PRO A 112 0.27 -13.33 -17.61
N LEU A 113 -0.21 -12.49 -16.68
CA LEU A 113 -1.45 -12.75 -15.95
C LEU A 113 -2.54 -13.10 -16.96
N GLN A 114 -3.11 -14.30 -16.85
CA GLN A 114 -4.37 -14.61 -17.54
C GLN A 114 -5.42 -13.68 -16.93
N LEU A 115 -5.66 -12.55 -17.59
CA LEU A 115 -6.80 -11.69 -17.33
C LEU A 115 -8.07 -12.47 -17.69
N THR A 116 -8.56 -13.29 -16.77
CA THR A 116 -9.96 -13.72 -16.81
C THR A 116 -10.80 -12.49 -16.48
N TYR A 117 -11.29 -11.86 -17.55
CA TYR A 117 -12.33 -10.83 -17.48
C TYR A 117 -13.53 -11.39 -16.70
N LEU A 118 -13.95 -10.66 -15.67
CA LEU A 118 -15.28 -10.77 -15.05
C LEU A 118 -16.18 -9.67 -15.60
#